data_AF-A0A842X4H8-F1
#
_entry.id   AF-A0A842X4H8-F1
#
_cell.length_a   1.000
_cell.length_b   1.000
_cell.length_c   1.000
_cell.angle_alpha   90.00
_cell.angle_beta   90.00
_cell.angle_gamma   90.00
#
_symmetry.space_group_name_H-M   'P 1'
#
loop_
_entity.id
_entity.type
_entity.pdbx_description
1 polymer ?
#
loop_
_entity_poly.entity_id
_entity_poly.type
_entity_poly.pdbx_seq_one_letter_code
_entity_poly.pdbx_strand_id
1 'polypeptide(L)'
;MGDVRERFDLVDRHRRYDRRLYEKVMSQDPRLVLNYATPEAKRLYRMQRNVLCSLHLKKGFMRLERSKHGILYAKTRLEHRVADLLLSHFHNRFPTFHIAIEDGSMTYAISPSGRMTEHTLPVEEVVRRLESKLPVDPLLEGLEFDGRLWEGFYDSQYISERRNIKLMNKMMPLKHRDKNAMETRKAKGGHRITDYI
;
A
#
# COMPACT_ATOMS: atom_id res chain seq x y z
N MET A 1 13.32 -21.94 19.49
CA MET A 1 13.71 -20.59 19.95
C MET A 1 13.86 -19.77 18.67
N GLY A 2 13.00 -18.78 18.42
CA GLY A 2 13.01 -18.05 17.14
C GLY A 2 14.27 -17.20 17.00
N ASP A 3 14.81 -17.10 15.79
CA ASP A 3 15.97 -16.24 15.54
C ASP A 3 15.58 -14.78 15.77
N VAL A 4 16.39 -14.07 16.56
CA VAL A 4 16.21 -12.64 16.81
C VAL A 4 16.26 -11.85 15.50
N ARG A 5 17.07 -12.29 14.53
CA ARG A 5 17.20 -11.62 13.24
C ARG A 5 15.95 -11.74 12.41
N GLU A 6 15.36 -12.93 12.31
CA GLU A 6 14.05 -13.14 11.67
C GLU A 6 12.98 -12.29 12.33
N ARG A 7 13.04 -12.14 13.67
CA ARG A 7 12.07 -11.31 14.38
C ARG A 7 12.13 -9.85 13.96
N PHE A 8 13.27 -9.31 13.50
CA PHE A 8 13.48 -7.92 13.09
C PHE A 8 13.86 -7.74 11.61
N ASP A 9 13.45 -8.67 10.75
CA ASP A 9 13.77 -8.75 9.32
C ASP A 9 13.50 -7.47 8.50
N LEU A 10 12.47 -6.71 8.85
CA LEU A 10 12.03 -5.52 8.11
C LEU A 10 12.29 -4.19 8.84
N VAL A 11 13.06 -4.21 9.93
CA VAL A 11 13.25 -3.00 10.74
C VAL A 11 14.11 -1.94 10.04
N ASP A 12 15.01 -2.38 9.17
CA ASP A 12 15.84 -1.54 8.30
C ASP A 12 14.99 -0.65 7.38
N ARG A 13 13.78 -1.09 7.02
CA ARG A 13 12.86 -0.33 6.17
C ARG A 13 12.24 0.87 6.87
N HIS A 14 12.28 0.92 8.20
CA HIS A 14 11.72 2.03 8.96
C HIS A 14 12.47 3.34 8.63
N ARG A 15 11.73 4.43 8.40
CA ARG A 15 12.30 5.75 8.04
C ARG A 15 13.37 6.27 9.00
N ARG A 16 13.25 5.93 10.29
CA ARG A 16 14.19 6.34 11.35
C ARG A 16 15.12 5.19 11.77
N TYR A 17 15.37 4.23 10.89
CA TYR A 17 16.28 3.13 11.17
C TYR A 17 17.66 3.65 11.56
N ASP A 18 18.23 3.06 12.61
CA ASP A 18 19.57 3.35 13.10
C ASP A 18 20.31 2.02 13.25
N ARG A 19 21.39 1.88 12.48
CA ARG A 19 22.24 0.69 12.46
C ARG A 19 22.90 0.44 13.82
N ARG A 20 23.31 1.49 14.54
CA ARG A 20 23.95 1.35 15.85
C ARG A 20 22.99 0.79 16.89
N LEU A 21 21.73 1.24 16.85
CA LEU A 21 20.67 0.69 17.70
C LEU A 21 20.44 -0.80 17.40
N TYR A 22 20.38 -1.17 16.12
CA TYR A 22 20.22 -2.56 15.71
C TYR A 22 21.35 -3.43 16.22
N GLU A 23 22.61 -3.04 15.98
CA GLU A 23 23.81 -3.76 16.43
C GLU A 23 23.84 -3.90 17.95
N LYS A 24 23.47 -2.84 18.70
CA LYS A 24 23.35 -2.88 20.17
C LYS A 24 22.29 -3.87 20.65
N VAL A 25 21.16 -3.99 19.96
CA VAL A 25 20.12 -4.97 20.32
C VAL A 25 20.58 -6.38 19.99
N MET A 26 21.26 -6.59 18.86
CA MET A 26 21.77 -7.90 18.47
C MET A 26 22.89 -8.43 19.38
N SER A 27 23.60 -7.55 20.11
CA SER A 27 24.61 -7.94 21.10
C SER A 27 24.04 -8.27 22.48
N GLN A 28 22.73 -8.06 22.72
CA GLN A 28 22.07 -8.39 23.99
C GLN A 28 21.67 -9.87 24.04
N ASP A 29 21.33 -10.36 25.24
CA ASP A 29 20.78 -11.71 25.41
C ASP A 29 19.50 -11.87 24.54
N PRO A 30 19.47 -12.85 23.61
CA PRO A 30 18.31 -13.13 22.77
C PRO A 30 17.00 -13.27 23.53
N ARG A 31 17.01 -13.83 24.75
CA ARG A 31 15.81 -14.01 25.58
C ARG A 31 15.22 -12.68 26.00
N LEU A 32 16.05 -11.70 26.35
CA LEU A 32 15.62 -10.36 26.73
C LEU A 32 15.08 -9.60 25.51
N VAL A 33 15.72 -9.78 24.36
CA VAL A 33 15.33 -9.13 23.11
C VAL A 33 13.97 -9.63 22.61
N LEU A 34 13.76 -10.95 22.57
CA LEU A 34 12.51 -11.56 22.10
C LEU A 34 11.32 -11.22 23.00
N ASN A 35 11.56 -11.01 24.31
CA ASN A 35 10.56 -10.58 25.27
C ASN A 35 10.40 -9.04 25.35
N TYR A 36 11.15 -8.28 24.54
CA TYR A 36 11.15 -6.81 24.54
C TYR A 36 11.44 -6.19 25.91
N ALA A 37 12.26 -6.87 26.71
CA ALA A 37 12.55 -6.50 28.09
C ALA A 37 13.47 -5.27 28.20
N THR A 38 14.30 -5.02 27.19
CA THR A 38 15.17 -3.84 27.14
C THR A 38 14.49 -2.67 26.41
N PRO A 39 14.75 -1.41 26.80
CA PRO A 39 14.23 -0.23 26.10
C PRO A 39 14.58 -0.21 24.61
N GLU A 40 15.79 -0.66 24.26
CA GLU A 40 16.27 -0.73 22.88
C GLU A 40 15.51 -1.78 22.07
N ALA A 41 15.33 -2.99 22.60
CA ALA A 41 14.55 -4.04 21.94
C ALA A 41 13.09 -3.60 21.74
N LYS A 42 12.48 -2.95 22.75
CA LYS A 42 11.12 -2.40 22.66
C LYS A 42 11.02 -1.29 21.60
N ARG A 43 12.05 -0.46 21.47
CA ARG A 43 12.12 0.57 20.42
C ARG A 43 12.20 -0.07 19.03
N LEU A 44 13.06 -1.06 18.84
CA LEU A 44 13.22 -1.79 17.59
C LEU A 44 11.92 -2.50 17.18
N TYR A 45 11.24 -3.12 18.14
CA TYR A 45 9.92 -3.74 17.94
C TYR A 45 8.86 -2.75 17.47
N ARG A 46 8.78 -1.58 18.10
CA ARG A 46 7.84 -0.53 17.68
C ARG A 46 8.12 -0.07 16.24
N MET A 47 9.40 0.06 15.86
CA MET A 47 9.78 0.47 14.51
C MET A 47 9.34 -0.56 13.47
N GLN A 48 9.65 -1.84 13.66
CA GLN A 48 9.23 -2.88 12.73
C GLN A 48 7.70 -3.04 12.70
N ARG A 49 7.02 -2.96 13.86
CA ARG A 49 5.56 -2.98 13.90
C ARG A 49 4.96 -1.84 13.08
N ASN A 50 5.54 -0.64 13.14
CA ASN A 50 5.10 0.48 12.32
C ASN A 50 5.28 0.20 10.82
N VAL A 51 6.41 -0.39 10.42
CA VAL A 51 6.66 -0.84 9.03
C VAL A 51 5.58 -1.81 8.58
N LEU A 52 5.34 -2.87 9.36
CA LEU A 52 4.35 -3.90 9.05
C LEU A 52 2.93 -3.35 8.99
N CYS A 53 2.53 -2.51 9.95
CA CYS A 53 1.22 -1.87 9.95
C CYS A 53 1.04 -0.95 8.74
N SER A 54 2.04 -0.12 8.42
CA SER A 54 1.99 0.77 7.25
C SER A 54 1.88 -0.02 5.96
N LEU A 55 2.68 -1.09 5.82
CA LEU A 55 2.65 -1.99 4.66
C LEU A 55 1.29 -2.68 4.53
N HIS A 56 0.75 -3.24 5.61
CA HIS A 56 -0.57 -3.89 5.62
C HIS A 56 -1.68 -2.94 5.18
N LEU A 57 -1.69 -1.71 5.73
CA LEU A 57 -2.67 -0.69 5.37
C LEU A 57 -2.53 -0.28 3.89
N LYS A 58 -1.30 -0.11 3.39
CA LYS A 58 -1.09 0.23 1.97
C LYS A 58 -1.49 -0.90 1.03
N LYS A 59 -1.28 -2.16 1.38
CA LYS A 59 -1.81 -3.30 0.59
C LYS A 59 -3.34 -3.26 0.47
N GLY A 60 -4.04 -2.87 1.55
CA GLY A 60 -5.51 -2.85 1.57
C GLY A 60 -6.15 -1.60 0.98
N PHE A 61 -5.53 -0.43 1.15
CA PHE A 61 -6.14 0.86 0.79
C PHE A 61 -5.57 1.53 -0.46
N MET A 62 -4.44 1.06 -0.97
CA MET A 62 -3.90 1.60 -2.22
C MET A 62 -4.86 1.31 -3.36
N ARG A 63 -5.20 2.35 -4.11
CA ARG A 63 -6.09 2.25 -5.27
C ARG A 63 -5.25 2.30 -6.53
N LEU A 64 -5.23 1.19 -7.25
CA LEU A 64 -4.57 1.09 -8.55
C LEU A 64 -5.56 1.51 -9.62
N GLU A 65 -5.17 2.52 -10.39
CA GLU A 65 -5.76 2.81 -11.69
C GLU A 65 -5.26 1.81 -12.72
N ARG A 66 -6.01 1.67 -13.81
CA ARG A 66 -5.75 0.67 -14.84
C ARG A 66 -5.68 1.34 -16.20
N SER A 67 -4.66 0.98 -16.97
CA SER A 67 -4.58 1.26 -18.40
C SER A 67 -5.18 0.11 -19.22
N LYS A 68 -5.67 0.43 -20.43
CA LYS A 68 -6.07 -0.55 -21.44
C LYS A 68 -4.90 -1.38 -21.98
N HIS A 69 -3.65 -0.99 -21.70
CA HIS A 69 -2.43 -1.69 -22.13
C HIS A 69 -1.88 -2.69 -21.07
N GLY A 70 -2.71 -3.10 -20.09
CA GLY A 70 -2.28 -4.06 -19.07
C GLY A 70 -1.31 -3.47 -18.03
N ILE A 71 -1.51 -2.21 -17.65
CA ILE A 71 -0.71 -1.51 -16.64
C ILE A 71 -1.62 -1.13 -15.46
N LEU A 72 -1.19 -1.45 -14.25
CA LEU A 72 -1.79 -0.97 -13.00
C LEU A 72 -0.87 0.08 -12.40
N TYR A 73 -1.42 1.22 -11.99
CA TYR A 73 -0.58 2.26 -11.41
C TYR A 73 -1.27 3.06 -10.30
N ALA A 74 -0.47 3.61 -9.39
CA ALA A 74 -0.98 4.45 -8.31
C ALA A 74 0.02 5.54 -7.93
N LYS A 75 -0.52 6.69 -7.52
CA LYS A 75 0.24 7.74 -6.85
C LYS A 75 -0.04 7.69 -5.36
N THR A 76 1.00 7.47 -4.57
CA THR A 76 0.87 7.30 -3.13
C THR A 76 2.01 7.95 -2.39
N ARG A 77 1.92 7.97 -1.06
CA ARG A 77 3.03 8.38 -0.19
C ARG A 77 3.32 7.28 0.80
N LEU A 78 4.56 6.81 0.82
CA LEU A 78 5.02 5.78 1.74
C LEU A 78 5.71 6.44 2.95
N GLU A 79 5.40 5.94 4.15
CA GLU A 79 6.05 6.42 5.38
C GLU A 79 7.42 5.77 5.60
N HIS A 80 7.67 4.64 4.94
CA HIS A 80 8.78 3.71 5.12
C HIS A 80 9.24 3.16 3.76
N ARG A 81 10.44 2.59 3.71
CA ARG A 81 11.05 2.08 2.48
C ARG A 81 10.49 0.69 2.10
N VAL A 82 9.25 0.67 1.61
CA VAL A 82 8.47 -0.55 1.36
C VAL A 82 7.88 -0.65 -0.05
N ALA A 83 8.34 0.20 -0.98
CA ALA A 83 7.82 0.24 -2.35
C ALA A 83 7.99 -1.11 -3.07
N ASP A 84 9.16 -1.73 -2.92
CA ASP A 84 9.49 -3.07 -3.41
C ASP A 84 8.54 -4.14 -2.85
N LEU A 85 8.26 -4.12 -1.55
CA LEU A 85 7.34 -5.07 -0.91
C LEU A 85 5.89 -4.92 -1.40
N LEU A 86 5.48 -3.69 -1.73
CA LEU A 86 4.17 -3.41 -2.33
C LEU A 86 4.11 -3.90 -3.77
N LEU A 87 5.14 -3.61 -4.57
CA LEU A 87 5.24 -4.10 -5.94
C LEU A 87 5.20 -5.62 -6.00
N SER A 88 6.00 -6.32 -5.18
CA SER A 88 5.99 -7.79 -5.10
C SER A 88 4.61 -8.32 -4.69
N HIS A 89 3.92 -7.66 -3.76
CA HIS A 89 2.59 -8.09 -3.35
C HIS A 89 1.56 -8.00 -4.48
N PHE A 90 1.55 -6.87 -5.21
CA PHE A 90 0.61 -6.69 -6.31
C PHE A 90 0.99 -7.53 -7.53
N HIS A 91 2.27 -7.73 -7.80
CA HIS A 91 2.75 -8.61 -8.89
C HIS A 91 2.31 -10.06 -8.65
N ASN A 92 2.44 -10.57 -7.43
CA ASN A 92 1.93 -11.90 -7.08
C ASN A 92 0.40 -12.04 -7.28
N ARG A 93 -0.36 -10.94 -7.15
CA ARG A 93 -1.81 -10.92 -7.31
C ARG A 93 -2.25 -10.70 -8.77
N PHE A 94 -1.47 -9.93 -9.52
CA PHE A 94 -1.73 -9.52 -10.90
C PHE A 94 -0.49 -9.80 -11.78
N PRO A 95 -0.10 -11.08 -11.95
CA PRO A 95 1.20 -11.44 -12.54
C PRO A 95 1.33 -11.07 -14.02
N THR A 96 0.22 -10.87 -14.72
CA THR A 96 0.20 -10.47 -16.14
C THR A 96 0.34 -8.96 -16.35
N PHE A 97 0.18 -8.15 -15.30
CA PHE A 97 0.19 -6.69 -15.39
C PHE A 97 1.59 -6.13 -15.15
N HIS A 98 1.89 -5.02 -15.84
CA HIS A 98 2.92 -4.11 -15.36
C HIS A 98 2.35 -3.31 -14.19
N ILE A 99 3.12 -3.11 -13.13
CA ILE A 99 2.64 -2.36 -11.95
C ILE A 99 3.60 -1.22 -11.68
N ALA A 100 3.09 0.00 -11.53
CA ALA A 100 3.89 1.19 -11.24
C ALA A 100 3.33 1.96 -10.03
N ILE A 101 4.19 2.33 -9.08
CA ILE A 101 3.82 3.09 -7.89
C ILE A 101 4.71 4.31 -7.79
N GLU A 102 4.12 5.50 -7.82
CA GLU A 102 4.81 6.75 -7.48
C GLU A 102 4.80 6.94 -5.96
N ASP A 103 5.98 7.23 -5.40
CA ASP A 103 6.18 7.71 -4.05
C ASP A 103 7.06 8.98 -4.08
N GLY A 104 6.42 10.14 -3.93
CA GLY A 104 7.10 11.43 -3.98
C GLY A 104 7.60 11.75 -5.38
N SER A 105 8.92 11.73 -5.58
CA SER A 105 9.58 12.04 -6.86
C SER A 105 10.09 10.79 -7.59
N MET A 106 9.86 9.61 -7.03
CA MET A 106 10.32 8.34 -7.57
C MET A 106 9.12 7.48 -7.95
N THR A 107 9.18 6.88 -9.14
CA THR A 107 8.25 5.85 -9.57
C THR A 107 8.96 4.52 -9.62
N TYR A 108 8.44 3.55 -8.88
CA TYR A 108 8.91 2.17 -8.86
C TYR A 108 7.98 1.34 -9.73
N ALA A 109 8.52 0.54 -10.64
CA ALA A 109 7.73 -0.31 -11.51
C ALA A 109 8.25 -1.75 -11.54
N ILE A 110 7.35 -2.72 -11.68
CA ILE A 110 7.65 -4.13 -11.88
C ILE A 110 6.96 -4.64 -13.15
N SER A 111 7.70 -5.38 -13.98
CA SER A 111 7.16 -6.04 -15.17
C SER A 111 6.55 -7.42 -14.83
N PRO A 112 5.75 -8.01 -15.73
CA PRO A 112 5.25 -9.38 -15.58
C PRO A 112 6.36 -10.42 -15.32
N SER A 113 7.55 -10.21 -15.88
CA SER A 113 8.74 -11.05 -15.62
C SER A 113 9.35 -10.90 -14.22
N GLY A 114 8.81 -10.02 -13.37
CA GLY A 114 9.30 -9.76 -12.02
C GLY A 114 10.47 -8.77 -11.95
N ARG A 115 10.85 -8.14 -13.07
CA ARG A 115 11.96 -7.16 -13.09
C ARG A 115 11.50 -5.82 -12.54
N MET A 116 12.14 -5.37 -11.47
CA MET A 116 11.91 -4.04 -10.88
C MET A 116 12.76 -2.97 -11.56
N THR A 117 12.21 -1.76 -11.67
CA THR A 117 12.87 -0.56 -12.21
C THR A 117 12.46 0.67 -11.41
N GLU A 118 13.35 1.66 -11.34
CA GLU A 118 13.12 2.93 -10.66
C GLU A 118 13.28 4.08 -11.66
N HIS A 119 12.40 5.06 -11.57
CA HIS A 119 12.35 6.21 -12.48
C HIS A 119 12.20 7.49 -11.66
N THR A 120 12.98 8.52 -11.98
CA THR A 120 12.84 9.88 -11.40
C THR A 120 11.75 10.70 -12.12
N LEU A 121 10.71 10.01 -12.61
CA LEU A 121 9.65 10.58 -13.42
C LEU A 121 8.30 10.33 -12.76
N PRO A 122 7.30 11.21 -12.97
CA PRO A 122 5.92 10.95 -12.53
C PRO A 122 5.38 9.66 -13.14
N VAL A 123 4.48 8.98 -12.41
CA VAL A 123 3.93 7.70 -12.87
C VAL A 123 3.19 7.83 -14.19
N GLU A 124 2.55 8.96 -14.44
CA GLU A 124 1.83 9.21 -15.70
C GLU A 124 2.77 9.23 -16.91
N GLU A 125 4.03 9.64 -16.74
CA GLU A 125 5.04 9.56 -17.80
C GLU A 125 5.56 8.14 -17.97
N VAL A 126 5.80 7.43 -16.87
CA VAL A 126 6.23 6.02 -16.91
C VAL A 126 5.16 5.16 -17.59
N VAL A 127 3.88 5.36 -17.26
CA VAL A 127 2.74 4.68 -17.89
C VAL A 127 2.70 4.98 -19.38
N ARG A 128 2.76 6.25 -19.81
CA ARG A 128 2.78 6.60 -21.25
C ARG A 128 3.91 5.91 -22.02
N ARG A 129 5.11 5.79 -21.41
CA ARG A 129 6.25 5.09 -22.03
C ARG A 129 6.06 3.58 -22.12
N LEU A 130 5.26 2.98 -21.23
CA LEU A 130 4.88 1.57 -21.29
C LEU A 130 3.77 1.36 -22.32
N GLU A 131 2.75 2.22 -22.35
CA GLU A 131 1.64 2.17 -23.31
C GLU A 131 2.12 2.23 -24.76
N SER A 132 3.16 3.03 -25.06
CA SER A 132 3.72 3.10 -26.42
C SER A 132 4.41 1.81 -26.89
N LYS A 133 4.70 0.88 -25.98
CA LYS A 133 5.38 -0.39 -26.27
C LYS A 133 4.49 -1.61 -26.14
N LEU A 134 3.30 -1.45 -25.56
CA LEU A 134 2.39 -2.55 -25.23
C LEU A 134 1.14 -2.49 -26.10
N PRO A 135 0.64 -3.64 -26.58
CA PRO A 135 -0.64 -3.66 -27.29
C PRO A 135 -1.79 -3.31 -26.34
N VAL A 136 -2.93 -2.92 -26.92
CA VAL A 136 -4.19 -2.82 -26.16
C VAL A 136 -4.65 -4.25 -25.86
N ASP A 137 -5.05 -4.50 -24.62
CA ASP A 137 -5.63 -5.78 -24.21
C ASP A 137 -7.16 -5.72 -24.47
N PRO A 138 -7.72 -6.60 -25.33
CA PRO A 138 -9.15 -6.60 -25.63
C PRO A 138 -10.04 -6.91 -24.43
N LEU A 139 -9.57 -7.68 -23.44
CA LEU A 139 -10.33 -7.98 -22.22
C LEU A 139 -10.49 -6.75 -21.33
N LEU A 140 -9.56 -5.81 -21.50
CA LEU A 140 -9.45 -4.56 -20.78
C LEU A 140 -10.16 -3.41 -21.50
N GLU A 141 -10.55 -3.61 -22.75
CA GLU A 141 -11.33 -2.68 -23.55
C GLU A 141 -12.81 -2.75 -23.11
N GLY A 142 -13.44 -1.59 -22.86
CA GLY A 142 -14.85 -1.52 -22.43
C GLY A 142 -15.12 -1.85 -20.95
N LEU A 143 -14.13 -2.31 -20.18
CA LEU A 143 -14.22 -2.39 -18.72
C LEU A 143 -14.09 -0.99 -18.09
N GLU A 144 -15.13 -0.18 -18.24
CA GLU A 144 -15.33 1.04 -17.47
C GLU A 144 -15.86 0.67 -16.08
N PHE A 145 -15.09 1.00 -15.06
CA PHE A 145 -15.51 0.76 -13.68
C PHE A 145 -16.45 1.88 -13.25
N ASP A 146 -17.76 1.62 -13.18
CA ASP A 146 -18.72 2.60 -12.66
C ASP A 146 -18.63 2.66 -11.13
N GLY A 147 -18.24 3.83 -10.60
CA GLY A 147 -18.19 4.09 -9.16
C GLY A 147 -19.53 3.83 -8.44
N ARG A 148 -20.65 3.88 -9.16
CA ARG A 148 -21.98 3.54 -8.65
C ARG A 148 -22.10 2.10 -8.15
N LEU A 149 -21.28 1.17 -8.66
CA LEU A 149 -21.28 -0.20 -8.16
C LEU A 149 -20.79 -0.25 -6.70
N TRP A 150 -19.78 0.54 -6.35
CA TRP A 150 -19.31 0.63 -4.98
C TRP A 150 -20.34 1.31 -4.08
N GLU A 151 -20.97 2.39 -4.54
CA GLU A 151 -22.04 3.06 -3.79
C GLU A 151 -23.16 2.05 -3.49
N GLY A 152 -23.71 1.40 -4.52
CA GLY A 152 -24.76 0.39 -4.33
C GLY A 152 -24.34 -0.79 -3.42
N PHE A 153 -23.08 -1.25 -3.53
CA PHE A 153 -22.55 -2.27 -2.63
C PHE A 153 -22.53 -1.78 -1.17
N TYR A 154 -21.95 -0.61 -0.90
CA TYR A 154 -21.86 -0.07 0.46
C TYR A 154 -23.25 0.23 1.04
N ASP A 155 -24.14 0.81 0.24
CA ASP A 155 -25.53 1.09 0.60
C ASP A 155 -26.24 -0.20 1.04
N SER A 156 -26.05 -1.30 0.30
CA SER A 156 -26.67 -2.60 0.61
C SER A 156 -26.20 -3.24 1.91
N GLN A 157 -24.97 -2.93 2.35
CA GLN A 157 -24.36 -3.51 3.55
C GLN A 157 -24.49 -2.58 4.76
N TYR A 158 -24.91 -1.33 4.56
CA TYR A 158 -24.97 -0.35 5.62
C TYR A 158 -26.18 -0.58 6.53
N ILE A 159 -25.91 -0.66 7.83
CA ILE A 159 -26.91 -0.78 8.89
C ILE A 159 -26.77 0.48 9.75
N SER A 160 -27.78 1.35 9.72
CA SER A 160 -27.72 2.68 10.34
C SER A 160 -27.54 2.59 11.86
N GLU A 161 -28.13 1.60 12.52
CA GLU A 161 -28.03 1.35 13.96
C GLU A 161 -26.61 0.93 14.39
N ARG A 162 -25.78 0.45 13.46
CA ARG A 162 -24.39 0.02 13.72
C ARG A 162 -23.37 1.11 13.44
N ARG A 163 -23.79 2.35 13.19
CA ARG A 163 -22.90 3.48 12.87
C ARG A 163 -21.94 3.77 14.03
N ASN A 164 -20.67 3.40 13.86
CA ASN A 164 -19.59 3.70 14.80
C ASN A 164 -18.37 4.29 14.09
N ILE A 165 -18.43 5.60 13.87
CA ILE A 165 -17.40 6.37 13.15
C ILE A 165 -16.03 6.29 13.84
N LYS A 166 -15.99 6.25 15.18
CA LYS A 166 -14.73 6.16 15.93
C LYS A 166 -14.02 4.85 15.68
N LEU A 167 -14.74 3.72 15.72
CA LEU A 167 -14.18 2.40 15.41
C LEU A 167 -13.76 2.33 13.94
N MET A 168 -14.60 2.83 13.03
CA MET A 168 -14.30 2.83 11.61
C MET A 168 -13.04 3.64 11.30
N ASN A 169 -12.86 4.85 11.84
CA ASN A 169 -11.65 5.64 11.65
C ASN A 169 -10.40 5.00 12.26
N LYS A 170 -10.56 4.13 13.28
CA LYS A 170 -9.46 3.31 13.82
C LYS A 170 -9.08 2.18 12.87
N MET A 171 -10.06 1.54 12.22
CA MET A 171 -9.85 0.43 11.29
C MET A 171 -9.47 0.88 9.87
N MET A 172 -9.93 2.06 9.45
CA MET A 172 -9.68 2.69 8.15
C MET A 172 -9.17 4.13 8.34
N PRO A 173 -7.90 4.33 8.77
CA PRO A 173 -7.40 5.65 9.05
C PRO A 173 -7.37 6.55 7.81
N LEU A 174 -7.93 7.75 7.92
CA LEU A 174 -8.03 8.72 6.81
C LEU A 174 -6.69 9.01 6.13
N LYS A 175 -5.58 9.01 6.87
CA LYS A 175 -4.24 9.26 6.33
C LYS A 175 -3.75 8.22 5.31
N HIS A 176 -4.32 7.01 5.33
CA HIS A 176 -3.94 5.92 4.41
C HIS A 176 -4.93 5.73 3.28
N ARG A 177 -6.07 6.44 3.33
CA ARG A 177 -7.01 6.51 2.22
C ARG A 177 -6.40 7.44 1.18
N ASP A 178 -6.02 6.89 0.03
CA ASP A 178 -5.44 7.69 -1.04
C ASP A 178 -6.50 8.69 -1.53
N LYS A 179 -6.32 9.97 -1.17
CA LYS A 179 -7.27 11.06 -1.45
C LYS A 179 -7.55 11.26 -2.93
N ASN A 180 -6.62 10.84 -3.80
CA ASN A 180 -6.72 11.05 -5.24
C ASN A 180 -7.59 10.01 -5.96
N ALA A 181 -7.95 8.89 -5.31
CA ALA A 181 -8.72 7.83 -5.95
C ALA A 181 -10.21 7.79 -5.55
N MET A 182 -10.61 8.57 -4.55
CA MET A 182 -11.99 8.68 -4.09
C MET A 182 -12.33 10.14 -3.83
N GLU A 183 -12.88 10.82 -4.84
CA GLU A 183 -13.68 12.08 -4.84
C GLU A 183 -13.57 12.67 -6.27
N THR A 184 -14.58 12.98 -7.08
CA THR A 184 -15.89 13.61 -6.87
C THR A 184 -16.84 13.41 -8.08
N ARG A 185 -17.78 12.46 -8.07
CA ARG A 185 -18.98 12.58 -8.94
C ARG A 185 -20.22 12.14 -8.18
N LYS A 186 -21.12 13.09 -7.93
CA LYS A 186 -22.39 12.88 -7.23
C LYS A 186 -23.35 12.14 -8.17
N ALA A 187 -23.76 10.91 -7.82
CA ALA A 187 -24.98 10.34 -8.39
C ALA A 187 -26.20 11.07 -7.77
N LYS A 188 -27.21 11.39 -8.59
CA LYS A 188 -28.45 11.99 -8.10
C LYS A 188 -29.19 10.96 -7.22
N GLY A 189 -29.30 11.23 -5.92
CA GLY A 189 -30.17 10.50 -5.00
C GLY A 189 -29.53 9.44 -4.10
N GLY A 190 -28.21 9.17 -4.22
CA GLY A 190 -27.48 8.23 -3.35
C GLY A 190 -26.75 8.90 -2.19
N HIS A 191 -26.46 8.14 -1.13
CA HIS A 191 -25.54 8.54 -0.07
C HIS A 191 -24.10 8.45 -0.58
N ARG A 192 -23.26 9.44 -0.27
CA ARG A 192 -21.84 9.40 -0.63
C ARG A 192 -21.12 8.38 0.24
N ILE A 193 -19.99 7.85 -0.25
CA ILE A 193 -19.06 7.10 0.60
C ILE A 193 -18.62 7.91 1.84
N THR A 194 -18.60 9.24 1.74
CA THR A 194 -18.31 10.15 2.86
C THR A 194 -19.44 10.24 3.88
N ASP A 195 -20.68 9.87 3.52
CA ASP A 195 -21.83 9.94 4.41
C ASP A 195 -21.91 8.71 5.33
N TYR A 196 -21.20 7.63 4.96
CA TYR A 196 -20.94 6.46 5.79
C TYR A 196 -19.79 6.66 6.79
N ILE A 197 -19.08 7.79 6.73
CA ILE A 197 -17.77 8.03 7.36
C ILE A 197 -17.81 9.20 8.33
#